data_AF-Q9RQP1-F1
#
_entry.id   AF-Q9RQP1-F1
#
_cell.length_a   1.000
_cell.length_b   1.000
_cell.length_c   1.000
_cell.angle_alpha   90.00
_cell.angle_beta   90.00
_cell.angle_gamma   90.00
#
_symmetry.space_group_name_H-M   'P 1'
#
loop_
_entity.id
_entity.type
_entity.pdbx_description
1 polymer ?
#
loop_
_entity_poly.entity_id
_entity_poly.type
_entity_poly.pdbx_seq_one_letter_code
_entity_poly.pdbx_strand_id
1 'polypeptide(L)'
;MLETLTLWLQKFDIEIERVIQLAEALGLIAAISIAIHLVLHRGVLLWLKRHTHHEQSVWRNALFKEHLFSRVALLIQGVVIAVQTQLWLSPNTFAYDVLHTLTSLWIVVFGMLATYSVLNVLELLISRTQVGKNLPTRGILQSIKLIVFIIAALFFTSILIGKSPVILLSGLGAMTAVFMLVFKDPILGLVAGVQLSANKMLSVGDWLEMPKYGADGSVIDISLTTVKVQNWDKTITTIPSYALISDSFKNWKGMQESGVAASSAAF
;
A
#
# COMPACT_ATOMS: atom_id res chain seq x y z
N MET A 1 19.16 -4.89 -55.71
CA MET A 1 18.15 -4.40 -54.74
C MET A 1 18.79 -4.08 -53.38
N LEU A 2 19.56 -5.00 -52.79
CA LEU A 2 20.35 -4.73 -51.57
C LEU A 2 21.41 -3.63 -51.80
N GLU A 3 22.19 -3.69 -52.88
CA GLU A 3 23.25 -2.69 -53.18
C GLU A 3 22.73 -1.26 -53.42
N THR A 4 21.57 -1.14 -54.05
CA THR A 4 20.90 0.15 -54.25
C THR A 4 20.39 0.75 -52.92
N LEU A 5 20.01 -0.11 -51.97
CA LEU A 5 19.57 0.31 -50.65
C LEU A 5 20.76 0.77 -49.79
N THR A 6 21.91 0.08 -49.89
CA THR A 6 23.13 0.43 -49.15
C THR A 6 23.72 1.78 -49.61
N LEU A 7 23.70 2.06 -50.91
CA LEU A 7 24.15 3.34 -51.46
C LEU A 7 23.26 4.52 -51.05
N TRP A 8 21.94 4.30 -50.94
CA TRP A 8 21.00 5.32 -50.47
C TRP A 8 21.17 5.63 -48.97
N LEU A 9 21.44 4.60 -48.16
CA LEU A 9 21.67 4.73 -46.70
C LEU A 9 23.03 5.38 -46.35
N GLN A 10 24.09 5.12 -47.13
CA GLN A 10 25.38 5.80 -46.96
C GLN A 10 25.30 7.31 -47.17
N LYS A 11 24.34 7.79 -47.96
CA LYS A 11 24.11 9.22 -48.18
C LYS A 11 23.63 9.97 -46.93
N PHE A 12 23.15 9.24 -45.91
CA PHE A 12 22.64 9.77 -44.65
C PHE A 12 23.62 9.60 -43.46
N ASP A 13 24.88 9.21 -43.71
CA ASP A 13 25.90 8.96 -42.66
C ASP A 13 25.47 7.90 -41.62
N ILE A 14 24.52 7.02 -42.00
CA ILE A 14 24.06 5.91 -41.17
C ILE A 14 24.98 4.71 -41.46
N GLU A 15 25.84 4.36 -40.51
CA GLU A 15 26.61 3.12 -40.54
C GLU A 15 25.65 1.92 -40.59
N ILE A 16 25.48 1.32 -41.77
CA ILE A 16 24.57 0.20 -42.02
C ILE A 16 24.85 -0.97 -41.07
N GLU A 17 26.11 -1.16 -40.69
CA GLU A 17 26.54 -2.17 -39.71
C GLU A 17 25.88 -1.96 -38.33
N ARG A 18 25.73 -0.71 -37.86
CA ARG A 18 25.05 -0.42 -36.59
C ARG A 18 23.57 -0.75 -36.65
N VAL A 19 22.92 -0.48 -37.78
CA VAL A 19 21.49 -0.77 -37.97
C VAL A 19 21.25 -2.28 -37.99
N ILE A 20 22.14 -3.04 -38.63
CA ILE A 20 22.07 -4.51 -38.66
C ILE A 20 22.25 -5.08 -37.24
N GLN A 21 23.28 -4.65 -36.50
CA GLN A 21 23.52 -5.11 -35.13
C GLN A 21 22.34 -4.81 -34.19
N LEU A 22 21.76 -3.61 -34.28
CA LEU A 22 20.56 -3.26 -33.50
C LEU A 22 19.36 -4.13 -33.87
N ALA A 23 19.14 -4.39 -35.17
CA ALA A 23 18.04 -5.25 -35.63
C ALA A 23 18.21 -6.71 -35.16
N GLU A 24 19.43 -7.24 -35.18
CA GLU A 24 19.76 -8.57 -34.66
C GLU A 24 19.52 -8.66 -33.16
N ALA A 25 20.01 -7.68 -32.38
CA ALA A 25 19.78 -7.62 -30.94
C ALA A 25 18.28 -7.59 -30.61
N LEU A 26 17.51 -6.70 -31.24
CA LEU A 26 16.06 -6.61 -31.03
C LEU A 26 15.33 -7.90 -31.45
N GLY A 27 15.76 -8.53 -32.54
CA GLY A 27 15.23 -9.81 -33.01
C GLY A 27 15.43 -10.93 -31.99
N LEU A 28 16.63 -11.02 -31.40
CA LEU A 28 16.93 -11.98 -30.34
C LEU A 28 16.10 -11.72 -29.08
N ILE A 29 15.92 -10.44 -28.67
CA ILE A 29 15.07 -10.07 -27.52
C ILE A 29 13.65 -10.55 -27.74
N ALA A 30 13.10 -10.28 -28.92
CA ALA A 30 11.75 -10.68 -29.26
C ALA A 30 11.62 -12.21 -29.26
N ALA A 31 12.56 -12.92 -29.90
CA ALA A 31 12.52 -14.38 -30.01
C ALA A 31 12.56 -15.08 -28.65
N ILE A 32 13.50 -14.71 -27.78
CA ILE A 32 13.60 -15.28 -26.43
C ILE A 32 12.40 -14.87 -25.58
N SER A 33 11.95 -13.61 -25.65
CA SER A 33 10.77 -13.15 -24.92
C SER A 33 9.52 -13.95 -25.30
N ILE A 34 9.30 -14.22 -26.59
CA ILE A 34 8.19 -15.05 -27.07
C ILE A 34 8.35 -16.49 -26.59
N ALA A 35 9.54 -17.07 -26.69
CA ALA A 35 9.79 -18.44 -26.23
C ALA A 35 9.48 -18.59 -24.73
N ILE A 36 9.98 -17.67 -23.90
CA ILE A 36 9.72 -17.66 -22.45
C ILE A 36 8.24 -17.41 -22.16
N HIS A 37 7.60 -16.49 -22.86
CA HIS A 37 6.16 -16.25 -22.70
C HIS A 37 5.36 -17.53 -22.97
N LEU A 38 5.68 -18.24 -24.05
CA LEU A 38 5.04 -19.52 -24.39
C LEU A 38 5.33 -20.61 -23.36
N VAL A 39 6.57 -20.72 -22.87
CA VAL A 39 6.93 -21.70 -21.83
C VAL A 39 6.19 -21.41 -20.54
N LEU A 40 6.20 -20.15 -20.07
CA LEU A 40 5.53 -19.75 -18.84
C LEU A 40 4.00 -19.88 -18.96
N HIS A 41 3.39 -19.42 -20.04
CA HIS A 41 1.92 -19.39 -20.14
C HIS A 41 1.30 -20.67 -20.72
N ARG A 42 1.93 -21.36 -21.68
CA ARG A 42 1.40 -22.63 -22.20
C ARG A 42 2.03 -23.84 -21.52
N GLY A 43 3.36 -23.85 -21.36
CA GLY A 43 4.09 -24.99 -20.80
C GLY A 43 3.69 -25.29 -19.35
N VAL A 44 3.68 -24.28 -18.49
CA VAL A 44 3.37 -24.47 -17.06
C VAL A 44 1.90 -24.77 -16.83
N LEU A 45 0.97 -24.17 -17.59
CA LEU A 45 -0.46 -24.51 -17.51
C LEU A 45 -0.72 -25.98 -17.87
N LEU A 46 -0.06 -26.48 -18.94
CA LEU A 46 -0.14 -27.88 -19.35
C LEU A 46 0.48 -28.81 -18.32
N TRP A 47 1.61 -28.42 -17.72
CA TRP A 47 2.27 -29.19 -16.67
C TRP A 47 1.42 -29.26 -15.40
N LEU A 48 0.86 -28.13 -14.94
CA LEU A 48 -0.02 -28.09 -13.77
C LEU A 48 -1.27 -28.93 -13.99
N LYS A 49 -1.93 -28.84 -15.15
CA LYS A 49 -3.12 -29.64 -15.46
C LYS A 49 -2.84 -31.15 -15.49
N ARG A 50 -1.61 -31.56 -15.84
CA ARG A 50 -1.18 -32.96 -15.84
C ARG A 50 -0.78 -33.49 -14.46
N HIS A 51 -0.27 -32.62 -13.57
CA HIS A 51 0.26 -33.03 -12.27
C HIS A 51 -0.64 -32.70 -11.07
N THR A 52 -1.72 -31.93 -11.25
CA THR A 52 -2.72 -31.74 -10.18
C THR A 52 -3.83 -32.77 -10.29
N HIS A 53 -3.70 -33.85 -9.51
CA HIS A 53 -4.80 -34.77 -9.23
C HIS A 53 -5.98 -34.04 -8.57
N HIS A 54 -7.18 -34.58 -8.77
CA HIS A 54 -8.51 -33.98 -8.56
C HIS A 54 -8.80 -33.39 -7.15
N GLU A 55 -7.95 -33.61 -6.15
CA GLU A 55 -8.29 -33.43 -4.72
C GLU A 55 -7.79 -32.13 -4.05
N GLN A 56 -6.87 -31.35 -4.63
CA GLN A 56 -6.40 -30.10 -3.99
C GLN A 56 -7.06 -28.84 -4.57
N SER A 57 -8.36 -28.65 -4.32
CA SER A 57 -9.13 -27.49 -4.84
C SER A 57 -8.62 -26.13 -4.32
N VAL A 58 -7.89 -26.13 -3.20
CA VAL A 58 -7.39 -24.91 -2.53
C VAL A 58 -6.21 -24.30 -3.28
N TRP A 59 -5.18 -25.09 -3.60
CA TRP A 59 -3.99 -24.60 -4.31
C TRP A 59 -4.29 -24.23 -5.75
N ARG A 60 -5.17 -24.97 -6.42
CA ARG A 60 -5.65 -24.62 -7.76
C ARG A 60 -6.39 -23.29 -7.74
N ASN A 61 -7.32 -23.09 -6.80
CA ASN A 61 -8.02 -21.82 -6.69
C ASN A 61 -7.07 -20.69 -6.27
N ALA A 62 -6.18 -20.90 -5.32
CA ALA A 62 -5.20 -19.89 -4.90
C ALA A 62 -4.29 -19.45 -6.05
N LEU A 63 -3.71 -20.39 -6.81
CA LEU A 63 -2.75 -20.07 -7.88
C LEU A 63 -3.41 -19.48 -9.14
N PHE A 64 -4.60 -19.97 -9.50
CA PHE A 64 -5.27 -19.59 -10.74
C PHE A 64 -6.36 -18.52 -10.58
N LYS A 65 -7.15 -18.56 -9.50
CA LYS A 65 -8.24 -17.60 -9.27
C LYS A 65 -7.69 -16.22 -8.87
N GLU A 66 -6.60 -16.19 -8.10
CA GLU A 66 -5.95 -14.93 -7.72
C GLU A 66 -4.91 -14.43 -8.74
N HIS A 67 -4.86 -15.04 -9.92
CA HIS A 67 -3.96 -14.68 -11.03
C HIS A 67 -2.46 -14.66 -10.66
N LEU A 68 -2.07 -15.26 -9.54
CA LEU A 68 -0.71 -15.26 -9.01
C LEU A 68 0.27 -15.79 -10.06
N PHE A 69 -0.06 -16.91 -10.70
CA PHE A 69 0.80 -17.52 -11.70
C PHE A 69 1.05 -16.59 -12.90
N SER A 70 -0.02 -16.02 -13.48
CA SER A 70 0.11 -15.15 -14.65
C SER A 70 0.88 -13.87 -14.31
N ARG A 71 0.64 -13.27 -13.14
CA ARG A 71 1.34 -12.03 -12.72
C ARG A 71 2.82 -12.29 -12.44
N VAL A 72 3.16 -13.41 -11.81
CA VAL A 72 4.56 -13.82 -11.60
C VAL A 72 5.25 -14.13 -12.93
N ALA A 73 4.56 -14.81 -13.86
CA ALA A 73 5.10 -15.08 -15.19
C ALA A 73 5.41 -13.78 -15.95
N LEU A 74 4.52 -12.79 -15.90
CA LEU A 74 4.72 -11.48 -16.54
C LEU A 74 5.82 -10.67 -15.85
N LEU A 75 5.98 -10.79 -14.54
CA LEU A 75 7.10 -10.22 -13.80
C LEU A 75 8.44 -10.83 -14.27
N ILE A 76 8.52 -12.16 -14.30
CA ILE A 76 9.71 -12.88 -14.78
C ILE A 76 10.03 -12.47 -16.22
N GLN A 77 9.02 -12.41 -17.09
CA GLN A 77 9.20 -11.96 -18.46
C GLN A 77 9.78 -10.54 -18.53
N GLY A 78 9.27 -9.61 -17.72
CA GLY A 78 9.82 -8.26 -17.62
C GLY A 78 11.29 -8.25 -17.21
N VAL A 79 11.65 -9.02 -16.19
CA VAL A 79 13.05 -9.17 -15.72
C VAL A 79 13.96 -9.72 -16.81
N VAL A 80 13.50 -10.75 -17.54
CA VAL A 80 14.30 -11.34 -18.62
C VAL A 80 14.49 -10.35 -19.77
N ILE A 81 13.48 -9.56 -20.14
CA ILE A 81 13.65 -8.52 -21.16
C ILE A 81 14.63 -7.45 -20.64
N ALA A 82 14.55 -7.03 -19.38
CA ALA A 82 15.48 -6.05 -18.81
C ALA A 82 16.95 -6.55 -18.85
N VAL A 83 17.19 -7.80 -18.48
CA VAL A 83 18.53 -8.42 -18.56
C VAL A 83 19.02 -8.49 -20.00
N GLN A 84 18.17 -8.90 -20.95
CA GLN A 84 18.56 -8.95 -22.36
C GLN A 84 18.86 -7.57 -22.95
N THR A 85 18.08 -6.55 -22.56
CA THR A 85 18.36 -5.15 -22.92
C THR A 85 19.76 -4.76 -22.44
N GLN A 86 20.15 -5.13 -21.22
CA GLN A 86 21.48 -4.83 -20.69
C GLN A 86 22.62 -5.63 -21.37
N LEU A 87 22.36 -6.86 -21.78
CA LEU A 87 23.37 -7.73 -22.38
C LEU A 87 23.64 -7.42 -23.86
N TRP A 88 22.61 -7.01 -24.60
CA TRP A 88 22.71 -6.93 -26.06
C TRP A 88 22.60 -5.53 -26.64
N LEU A 89 22.04 -4.56 -25.89
CA LEU A 89 21.99 -3.17 -26.32
C LEU A 89 23.09 -2.37 -25.63
N SER A 90 23.80 -1.55 -26.41
CA SER A 90 24.85 -0.69 -25.86
C SER A 90 24.21 0.42 -24.99
N PRO A 91 24.78 0.68 -23.79
CA PRO A 91 24.45 1.86 -23.00
C PRO A 91 24.72 3.11 -23.85
N ASN A 92 23.83 4.10 -23.83
CA ASN A 92 23.82 5.33 -24.66
C ASN A 92 23.11 5.24 -26.02
N THR A 93 22.41 4.15 -26.32
CA THR A 93 21.49 4.12 -27.46
C THR A 93 20.09 4.52 -27.03
N PHE A 94 19.39 5.29 -27.88
CA PHE A 94 17.99 5.65 -27.62
C PHE A 94 17.10 4.41 -27.41
N ALA A 95 17.38 3.33 -28.15
CA ALA A 95 16.68 2.05 -28.00
C ALA A 95 16.88 1.43 -26.61
N TYR A 96 18.11 1.47 -26.08
CA TYR A 96 18.41 1.03 -24.72
C TYR A 96 17.61 1.83 -23.69
N ASP A 97 17.64 3.16 -23.75
CA ASP A 97 16.97 4.02 -22.76
C ASP A 97 15.46 3.79 -22.72
N VAL A 98 14.83 3.67 -23.90
CA VAL A 98 13.39 3.41 -24.02
C VAL A 98 13.05 2.02 -23.50
N LEU A 99 13.76 0.96 -23.94
CA LEU A 99 13.47 -0.41 -23.50
C LEU A 99 13.76 -0.60 -22.01
N HIS A 100 14.86 -0.06 -21.50
CA HIS A 100 15.20 -0.11 -20.09
C HIS A 100 14.14 0.57 -19.23
N THR A 101 13.66 1.75 -19.63
CA THR A 101 12.59 2.47 -18.92
C THR A 101 11.28 1.68 -18.94
N LEU A 102 10.83 1.23 -20.11
CA LEU A 102 9.57 0.48 -20.24
C LEU A 102 9.58 -0.83 -19.47
N THR A 103 10.68 -1.59 -19.55
CA THR A 103 10.84 -2.84 -18.81
C THR A 103 10.92 -2.61 -17.31
N SER A 104 11.57 -1.54 -16.85
CA SER A 104 11.61 -1.19 -15.43
C SER A 104 10.22 -0.85 -14.89
N LEU A 105 9.43 -0.05 -15.61
CA LEU A 105 8.04 0.25 -15.24
C LEU A 105 7.18 -1.02 -15.23
N TRP A 106 7.35 -1.89 -16.23
CA TRP A 106 6.68 -3.18 -16.30
C TRP A 106 6.99 -4.04 -15.06
N ILE A 107 8.26 -4.16 -14.67
CA ILE A 107 8.69 -4.93 -13.49
C ILE A 107 8.05 -4.36 -12.22
N VAL A 108 8.02 -3.04 -12.04
CA VAL A 108 7.39 -2.41 -10.87
C VAL A 108 5.90 -2.74 -10.79
N VAL A 109 5.18 -2.59 -11.90
CA VAL A 109 3.72 -2.84 -11.95
C VAL A 109 3.41 -4.32 -11.72
N PHE A 110 4.08 -5.23 -12.44
CA PHE A 110 3.83 -6.66 -12.28
C PHE A 110 4.37 -7.21 -10.96
N GLY A 111 5.41 -6.59 -10.38
CA GLY A 111 5.90 -6.90 -9.04
C GLY A 111 4.87 -6.55 -7.97
N MET A 112 4.24 -5.37 -8.08
CA MET A 112 3.12 -4.97 -7.22
C MET A 112 1.95 -5.94 -7.36
N LEU A 113 1.52 -6.24 -8.59
CA LEU A 113 0.40 -7.15 -8.85
C LEU A 113 0.68 -8.58 -8.36
N ALA A 114 1.89 -9.10 -8.57
CA ALA A 114 2.30 -10.40 -8.05
C ALA A 114 2.22 -10.43 -6.52
N THR A 115 2.76 -9.40 -5.86
CA THR A 115 2.68 -9.24 -4.39
C THR A 115 1.23 -9.22 -3.90
N TYR A 116 0.34 -8.49 -4.58
CA TYR A 116 -1.09 -8.48 -4.24
C TYR A 116 -1.74 -9.85 -4.35
N SER A 117 -1.35 -10.62 -5.36
CA SER A 117 -1.85 -11.98 -5.56
C SER A 117 -1.38 -12.90 -4.44
N VAL A 118 -0.11 -12.79 -4.02
CA VAL A 118 0.41 -13.52 -2.86
C VAL A 118 -0.38 -13.16 -1.60
N LEU A 119 -0.63 -11.87 -1.36
CA LEU A 119 -1.41 -11.43 -0.20
C LEU A 119 -2.85 -11.93 -0.24
N ASN A 120 -3.49 -12.00 -1.41
CA ASN A 120 -4.83 -12.59 -1.56
C ASN A 120 -4.83 -14.09 -1.28
N VAL A 121 -3.81 -14.82 -1.72
CA VAL A 121 -3.65 -16.24 -1.41
C VAL A 121 -3.46 -16.43 0.10
N LEU A 122 -2.63 -15.61 0.73
CA LEU A 122 -2.46 -15.63 2.19
C LEU A 122 -3.78 -15.32 2.92
N GLU A 123 -4.56 -14.34 2.44
CA GLU A 123 -5.89 -14.05 2.98
C GLU A 123 -6.82 -15.27 2.93
N LEU A 124 -6.85 -15.95 1.78
CA LEU A 124 -7.66 -17.14 1.56
C LEU A 124 -7.24 -18.31 2.47
N LEU A 125 -5.93 -18.47 2.70
CA LEU A 125 -5.40 -19.53 3.55
C LEU A 125 -5.67 -19.23 5.04
N ILE A 126 -5.40 -18.00 5.48
CA ILE A 126 -5.58 -17.57 6.87
C ILE A 126 -7.06 -17.62 7.25
N SER A 127 -7.96 -17.11 6.40
CA SER A 127 -9.41 -17.09 6.67
C SER A 127 -10.05 -18.47 6.84
N ARG A 128 -9.39 -19.55 6.39
CA ARG A 128 -9.83 -20.93 6.61
C ARG A 128 -9.43 -21.50 7.98
N THR A 129 -8.48 -20.87 8.66
CA THR A 129 -8.04 -21.29 10.01
C THR A 129 -8.93 -20.70 11.10
N GLN A 130 -8.95 -21.33 12.29
CA GLN A 130 -9.72 -20.80 13.43
C GLN A 130 -9.18 -19.44 13.91
N VAL A 131 -7.87 -19.21 13.80
CA VAL A 131 -7.23 -17.93 14.15
C VAL A 131 -7.66 -16.82 13.20
N GLY A 132 -7.72 -17.10 11.89
CA GLY A 132 -8.09 -16.10 10.89
C GLY A 132 -9.54 -15.65 10.92
N LYS A 133 -10.46 -16.45 11.50
CA LYS A 133 -11.86 -16.06 11.70
C LYS A 133 -12.06 -15.00 12.79
N ASN A 134 -11.15 -14.96 13.76
CA ASN A 134 -11.23 -14.06 14.92
C ASN A 134 -10.41 -12.77 14.74
N LEU A 135 -9.67 -12.65 13.63
CA LEU A 135 -8.83 -11.49 13.34
C LEU A 135 -9.40 -10.69 12.15
N PRO A 136 -9.27 -9.36 12.14
CA PRO A 136 -9.64 -8.50 11.02
C PRO A 136 -8.62 -8.62 9.86
N THR A 137 -8.44 -9.84 9.34
CA THR A 137 -7.44 -10.23 8.33
C THR A 137 -7.49 -9.37 7.08
N ARG A 138 -8.71 -9.03 6.61
CA ARG A 138 -8.96 -8.10 5.50
C ARG A 138 -8.32 -6.73 5.73
N GLY A 139 -8.57 -6.12 6.89
CA GLY A 139 -8.05 -4.79 7.22
C GLY A 139 -6.52 -4.79 7.28
N ILE A 140 -5.92 -5.80 7.92
CA ILE A 140 -4.47 -5.93 8.05
C ILE A 140 -3.82 -6.08 6.67
N LEU A 141 -4.31 -7.01 5.84
CA LEU A 141 -3.75 -7.25 4.50
C LEU A 141 -4.02 -6.08 3.55
N GLN A 142 -5.12 -5.35 3.71
CA GLN A 142 -5.41 -4.12 2.97
C GLN A 142 -4.41 -3.02 3.31
N SER A 143 -4.06 -2.85 4.59
CA SER A 143 -3.00 -1.92 5.01
C SER A 143 -1.64 -2.28 4.40
N ILE A 144 -1.30 -3.58 4.35
CA ILE A 144 -0.06 -4.04 3.69
C ILE A 144 -0.10 -3.75 2.18
N LYS A 145 -1.23 -3.99 1.50
CA LYS A 145 -1.41 -3.66 0.08
C LYS A 145 -1.22 -2.16 -0.17
N LEU A 146 -1.70 -1.31 0.74
CA LEU A 146 -1.49 0.14 0.66
C LEU A 146 0.00 0.51 0.75
N ILE A 147 0.74 -0.09 1.69
CA ILE A 147 2.19 0.14 1.81
C ILE A 147 2.90 -0.28 0.52
N VAL A 148 2.57 -1.46 -0.03
CA VAL A 148 3.13 -1.96 -1.30
C VAL A 148 2.79 -1.02 -2.47
N PHE A 149 1.58 -0.44 -2.51
CA PHE A 149 1.20 0.56 -3.51
C PHE A 149 2.07 1.81 -3.42
N ILE A 150 2.26 2.35 -2.21
CA ILE A 150 3.07 3.55 -1.99
C ILE A 150 4.51 3.31 -2.47
N ILE A 151 5.09 2.15 -2.13
CA ILE A 151 6.44 1.77 -2.57
C ILE A 151 6.50 1.66 -4.09
N ALA A 152 5.52 0.99 -4.72
CA ALA A 152 5.47 0.85 -6.18
C ALA A 152 5.32 2.20 -6.89
N ALA A 153 4.44 3.07 -6.40
CA ALA A 153 4.25 4.42 -6.93
C ALA A 153 5.53 5.26 -6.83
N LEU A 154 6.29 5.08 -5.75
CA LEU A 154 7.56 5.74 -5.53
C LEU A 154 8.62 5.29 -6.54
N PHE A 155 8.79 3.97 -6.74
CA PHE A 155 9.69 3.45 -7.78
C PHE A 155 9.24 3.87 -9.18
N PHE A 156 7.94 3.82 -9.47
CA PHE A 156 7.38 4.22 -10.76
C PHE A 156 7.69 5.69 -11.07
N THR A 157 7.46 6.58 -10.11
CA THR A 157 7.76 8.01 -10.24
C THR A 157 9.26 8.26 -10.35
N SER A 158 10.06 7.54 -9.57
CA SER A 158 11.54 7.59 -9.63
C SER A 158 12.07 7.25 -11.01
N ILE A 159 11.53 6.22 -11.66
CA ILE A 159 11.89 5.82 -13.01
C ILE A 159 11.52 6.90 -14.02
N LEU A 160 10.30 7.45 -13.93
CA LEU A 160 9.84 8.50 -14.86
C LEU A 160 10.63 9.81 -14.75
N ILE A 161 11.01 10.21 -13.53
CA ILE A 161 11.78 11.43 -13.29
C ILE A 161 13.28 11.20 -13.53
N GLY A 162 13.73 9.95 -13.59
CA GLY A 162 15.16 9.61 -13.73
C GLY A 162 15.98 9.98 -12.49
N LYS A 163 15.36 9.99 -11.30
CA LYS A 163 16.01 10.31 -10.02
C LYS A 163 15.86 9.13 -9.07
N SER A 164 16.81 8.96 -8.16
CA SER A 164 16.75 7.82 -7.25
C SER A 164 15.51 7.89 -6.33
N PRO A 165 14.95 6.74 -5.93
CA PRO A 165 13.86 6.65 -4.96
C PRO A 165 14.15 7.44 -3.67
N VAL A 166 15.41 7.42 -3.24
CA VAL A 166 15.89 8.08 -2.03
C VAL A 166 15.81 9.61 -2.15
N ILE A 167 16.03 10.18 -3.33
CA ILE A 167 15.87 11.63 -3.56
C ILE A 167 14.38 12.03 -3.48
N LEU A 168 13.47 11.19 -3.97
CA LEU A 168 12.03 11.47 -3.83
C LEU A 168 11.59 11.37 -2.36
N LEU A 169 12.11 10.37 -1.63
CA LEU A 169 11.89 10.24 -0.20
C LEU A 169 12.47 11.43 0.58
N SER A 170 13.62 11.97 0.18
CA SER A 170 14.19 13.14 0.86
C SER A 170 13.35 14.40 0.63
N GLY A 171 12.73 14.56 -0.54
CA GLY A 171 11.75 15.61 -0.80
C GLY A 171 10.50 15.50 0.09
N LEU A 172 9.95 14.29 0.23
CA LEU A 172 8.87 14.01 1.18
C LEU A 172 9.32 14.27 2.63
N GLY A 173 10.53 13.85 2.98
CA GLY A 173 11.15 14.07 4.29
C GLY A 173 11.37 15.55 4.60
N ALA A 174 11.73 16.37 3.63
CA ALA A 174 11.86 17.82 3.80
C ALA A 174 10.52 18.47 4.18
N MET A 175 9.40 17.91 3.71
CA MET A 175 8.05 18.35 4.08
C MET A 175 7.56 17.77 5.42
N THR A 176 8.36 17.01 6.16
CA THR A 176 7.95 16.39 7.44
C THR A 176 7.42 17.42 8.43
N ALA A 177 8.01 18.62 8.49
CA ALA A 177 7.52 19.68 9.36
C ALA A 177 6.10 20.14 8.99
N VAL A 178 5.80 20.24 7.69
CA VAL A 178 4.47 20.59 7.19
C VAL A 178 3.47 19.46 7.49
N PHE A 179 3.86 18.22 7.22
CA PHE A 179 3.05 17.04 7.58
C PHE A 179 2.77 17.00 9.07
N MET A 180 3.79 17.20 9.91
CA MET A 180 3.65 17.22 11.35
C MET A 180 2.70 18.34 11.79
N LEU A 181 2.79 19.53 11.20
CA LEU A 181 1.91 20.65 11.52
C LEU A 181 0.45 20.32 11.18
N VAL A 182 0.18 19.79 9.99
CA VAL A 182 -1.18 19.46 9.54
C VAL A 182 -1.77 18.27 10.30
N PHE A 183 -0.96 17.26 10.61
CA PHE A 183 -1.41 16.04 11.26
C PHE A 183 -1.26 16.03 12.78
N LYS A 184 -0.72 17.09 13.39
CA LYS A 184 -0.53 17.21 14.85
C LYS A 184 -1.80 16.88 15.63
N ASP A 185 -2.88 17.61 15.36
CA ASP A 185 -4.12 17.49 16.12
C ASP A 185 -4.86 16.18 15.85
N PRO A 186 -4.95 15.67 14.60
CA PRO A 186 -5.48 14.33 14.33
C PRO A 186 -4.73 13.21 15.07
N ILE A 187 -3.40 13.25 15.12
CA ILE A 187 -2.58 12.24 15.82
C ILE A 187 -2.86 12.30 17.32
N LEU A 188 -2.84 13.49 17.91
CA LEU A 188 -3.14 13.67 19.34
C LEU A 188 -4.57 13.22 19.67
N GLY A 189 -5.55 13.57 18.83
CA GLY A 189 -6.94 13.14 18.98
C GLY A 189 -7.09 11.63 18.94
N LEU A 190 -6.48 10.96 17.95
CA LEU A 190 -6.51 9.50 17.82
C LEU A 190 -5.90 8.80 19.04
N VAL A 191 -4.69 9.21 19.43
CA VAL A 191 -3.99 8.62 20.59
C VAL A 191 -4.82 8.80 21.86
N ALA A 192 -5.39 9.99 22.05
CA ALA A 192 -6.24 10.28 23.20
C ALA A 192 -7.52 9.45 23.22
N GLY A 193 -8.23 9.31 22.10
CA GLY A 193 -9.44 8.49 22.03
C GLY A 193 -9.18 7.02 22.34
N VAL A 194 -8.11 6.46 21.75
CA VAL A 194 -7.68 5.07 22.05
C VAL A 194 -7.34 4.92 23.53
N GLN A 195 -6.62 5.88 24.11
CA GLN A 195 -6.24 5.84 25.52
C GLN A 195 -7.45 5.98 26.47
N LEU A 196 -8.38 6.90 26.19
CA LEU A 196 -9.64 7.06 26.93
C LEU A 196 -10.44 5.76 26.94
N SER A 197 -10.59 5.13 25.76
CA SER A 197 -11.33 3.87 25.61
C SER A 197 -10.61 2.68 26.25
N ALA A 198 -9.30 2.55 26.04
CA ALA A 198 -8.52 1.42 26.54
C ALA A 198 -8.41 1.42 28.07
N ASN A 199 -8.28 2.60 28.68
CA ASN A 199 -8.18 2.76 30.13
C ASN A 199 -9.54 2.95 30.83
N LYS A 200 -10.66 2.96 30.08
CA LYS A 200 -12.02 3.19 30.61
C LYS A 200 -12.11 4.43 31.52
N MET A 201 -11.41 5.50 31.17
CA MET A 201 -11.37 6.73 31.99
C MET A 201 -12.73 7.45 32.01
N LEU A 202 -13.53 7.25 30.97
CA LEU A 202 -14.86 7.84 30.80
C LEU A 202 -15.77 6.88 30.04
N SER A 203 -17.03 6.81 30.43
CA SER A 203 -18.09 6.02 29.77
C SER A 203 -19.28 6.91 29.38
N VAL A 204 -20.04 6.50 28.36
CA VAL A 204 -21.31 7.15 28.03
C VAL A 204 -22.26 6.99 29.23
N GLY A 205 -22.91 8.08 29.62
CA GLY A 205 -23.75 8.19 30.82
C GLY A 205 -23.03 8.79 32.02
N ASP A 206 -21.70 8.76 32.08
CA ASP A 206 -20.93 9.35 33.18
C ASP A 206 -21.22 10.85 33.29
N TRP A 207 -21.25 11.38 34.51
CA TRP A 207 -21.25 12.83 34.72
C TRP A 207 -19.82 13.36 34.68
N LEU A 208 -19.55 14.20 33.67
CA LEU A 208 -18.29 14.88 33.45
C LEU A 208 -18.39 16.36 33.79
N GLU A 209 -17.39 16.86 34.52
CA GLU A 209 -17.18 18.29 34.76
C GLU A 209 -15.78 18.71 34.30
N MET A 210 -15.74 19.70 33.42
CA MET A 210 -14.52 20.30 32.85
C MET A 210 -14.73 21.81 32.61
N PRO A 211 -14.49 22.65 33.63
CA PRO A 211 -14.82 24.08 33.58
C PRO A 211 -14.14 24.85 32.43
N LYS A 212 -12.89 24.47 32.08
CA LYS A 212 -12.12 25.08 30.99
C LYS A 212 -12.85 25.03 29.63
N TYR A 213 -13.70 24.02 29.42
CA TYR A 213 -14.47 23.85 28.18
C TYR A 213 -15.96 24.12 28.38
N GLY A 214 -16.38 24.58 29.57
CA GLY A 214 -17.79 24.78 29.89
C GLY A 214 -18.60 23.49 29.78
N ALA A 215 -18.03 22.37 30.22
CA ALA A 215 -18.74 21.09 30.25
C ALA A 215 -19.09 20.72 31.70
N ASP A 216 -20.37 20.54 31.98
CA ASP A 216 -20.89 20.06 33.25
C ASP A 216 -22.21 19.33 33.00
N GLY A 217 -22.14 18.01 32.86
CA GLY A 217 -23.32 17.19 32.61
C GLY A 217 -23.02 15.77 32.15
N SER A 218 -24.02 15.12 31.57
CA SER A 218 -23.92 13.70 31.21
C SER A 218 -23.25 13.52 29.85
N VAL A 219 -22.30 12.60 29.77
CA VAL A 219 -21.66 12.20 28.52
C VAL A 219 -22.66 11.44 27.65
N ILE A 220 -22.95 11.98 26.47
CA ILE A 220 -23.93 11.40 25.53
C ILE A 220 -23.28 10.64 24.38
N ASP A 221 -22.02 10.94 24.04
CA ASP A 221 -21.27 10.27 22.97
C ASP A 221 -19.77 10.33 23.23
N ILE A 222 -19.06 9.24 22.89
CA ILE A 222 -17.60 9.16 22.91
C ILE A 222 -17.16 8.66 21.55
N SER A 223 -16.58 9.57 20.77
CA SER A 223 -15.94 9.28 19.49
C SER A 223 -14.42 9.23 19.66
N LEU A 224 -13.72 8.79 18.60
CA LEU A 224 -12.26 8.64 18.64
C LEU A 224 -11.53 9.98 18.86
N THR A 225 -12.10 11.10 18.41
CA THR A 225 -11.46 12.42 18.49
C THR A 225 -12.23 13.43 19.33
N THR A 226 -13.46 13.11 19.76
CA THR A 226 -14.32 14.03 20.51
C THR A 226 -15.20 13.31 21.52
N VAL A 227 -15.54 13.99 22.61
CA VAL A 227 -16.56 13.60 23.58
C VAL A 227 -17.66 14.65 23.59
N LYS A 228 -18.92 14.23 23.56
CA LYS A 228 -20.07 15.12 23.67
C LYS A 228 -20.71 15.00 25.04
N VAL A 229 -20.90 16.15 25.68
CA VAL A 229 -21.51 16.27 27.00
C VAL A 229 -22.77 17.10 26.85
N GLN A 230 -23.90 16.57 27.31
CA GLN A 230 -25.11 17.36 27.47
C GLN A 230 -25.09 18.01 28.84
N ASN A 231 -24.95 19.33 28.87
CA ASN A 231 -24.98 20.10 30.09
C ASN A 231 -26.37 20.09 30.74
N TRP A 232 -26.45 20.49 32.00
CA TRP A 232 -27.73 20.55 32.74
C TRP A 232 -28.75 21.51 32.10
N ASP A 233 -28.28 22.58 31.46
CA ASP A 233 -29.09 23.52 30.67
C ASP A 233 -29.50 22.98 29.28
N LYS A 234 -29.23 21.69 29.01
CA LYS A 234 -29.50 20.97 27.76
C LYS A 234 -28.66 21.39 26.55
N THR A 235 -27.68 22.28 26.71
CA THR A 235 -26.69 22.55 25.65
C THR A 235 -25.75 21.35 25.46
N ILE A 236 -25.11 21.25 24.29
CA ILE A 236 -24.15 20.18 23.99
C ILE A 236 -22.76 20.78 23.85
N THR A 237 -21.88 20.48 24.80
CA THR A 237 -20.45 20.80 24.72
C THR A 237 -19.71 19.67 24.02
N THR A 238 -18.95 19.99 22.97
CA THR A 238 -18.07 19.03 22.29
C THR A 238 -16.62 19.29 22.70
N ILE A 239 -16.03 18.33 23.42
CA ILE A 239 -14.66 18.42 23.93
C ILE A 239 -13.77 17.54 23.04
N PRO A 240 -12.64 18.04 22.54
CA PRO A 240 -11.69 17.19 21.83
C PRO A 240 -11.06 16.17 22.80
N SER A 241 -10.94 14.91 22.37
CA SER A 241 -10.45 13.82 23.21
C SER A 241 -9.07 14.09 23.81
N TYR A 242 -8.20 14.80 23.08
CA TYR A 242 -6.87 15.16 23.59
C TYR A 242 -6.92 16.05 24.83
N ALA A 243 -7.96 16.89 24.99
CA ALA A 243 -8.09 17.76 26.15
C ALA A 243 -8.37 16.96 27.44
N LEU A 244 -9.08 15.84 27.34
CA LEU A 244 -9.40 14.96 28.47
C LEU A 244 -8.19 14.16 28.98
N ILE A 245 -7.14 14.02 28.16
CA ILE A 245 -5.89 13.40 28.59
C ILE A 245 -4.82 14.43 28.98
N SER A 246 -4.89 15.65 28.45
CA SER A 246 -3.89 16.69 28.69
C SER A 246 -4.22 17.60 29.86
N ASP A 247 -5.51 17.82 30.12
CA ASP A 247 -6.02 18.63 31.22
C ASP A 247 -6.73 17.72 32.26
N SER A 248 -6.88 18.21 33.49
CA SER A 248 -7.70 17.52 34.48
C SER A 248 -9.20 17.71 34.21
N PHE A 249 -9.96 16.65 34.43
CA PHE A 249 -11.42 16.65 34.45
C PHE A 249 -11.91 15.84 35.65
N LYS A 250 -13.15 16.06 36.09
CA LYS A 250 -13.78 15.23 37.11
C LYS A 250 -14.75 14.26 36.46
N ASN A 251 -14.64 12.99 36.82
CA ASN A 251 -15.65 11.97 36.54
C ASN A 251 -16.38 11.65 37.85
N TRP A 252 -17.65 12.04 37.95
CA TRP A 252 -18.44 11.88 39.16
C TRP A 252 -19.02 10.47 39.34
N LYS A 253 -18.74 9.54 38.43
CA LYS A 253 -19.19 8.14 38.51
C LYS A 253 -18.91 7.49 39.87
N GLY A 254 -17.72 7.68 40.43
CA GLY A 254 -17.37 7.11 41.74
C GLY A 254 -18.22 7.67 42.89
N MET A 255 -18.66 8.93 42.81
CA MET A 255 -19.58 9.52 43.78
C MET A 255 -21.00 8.97 43.60
N GLN A 256 -21.47 8.85 42.35
CA GLN A 256 -22.79 8.26 42.05
C GLN A 256 -22.89 6.79 42.48
N GLU A 257 -21.85 5.99 42.26
CA GLU A 257 -21.80 4.58 42.64
C GLU A 257 -21.68 4.37 44.15
N SER A 258 -21.11 5.33 44.89
CA SER A 258 -20.98 5.26 46.35
C SER A 258 -22.22 5.72 47.11
N GLY A 259 -23.26 6.20 46.41
CA GLY A 259 -24.51 6.65 47.03
C GLY A 259 -24.40 7.95 47.83
N VAL A 260 -23.25 8.62 47.78
CA VAL A 260 -23.04 9.95 48.35
C VAL A 260 -23.74 10.94 47.42
N ALA A 261 -24.66 11.76 47.91
CA ALA A 261 -25.29 12.78 47.07
C ALA A 261 -24.31 13.94 46.82
N ALA A 262 -24.30 14.53 45.62
CA ALA A 262 -23.49 15.71 45.31
C ALA A 262 -23.67 16.85 46.35
N SER A 263 -24.86 16.94 46.95
CA SER A 263 -25.18 17.91 48.01
C SER A 263 -24.47 17.68 49.34
N SER A 264 -23.90 16.49 49.57
CA SER A 264 -23.17 16.15 50.81
C SER A 264 -21.65 16.32 50.71
N ALA A 265 -21.12 16.59 49.51
CA ALA A 265 -19.70 16.79 49.25
C ALA A 265 -19.29 18.28 49.16
N ALA A 266 -20.24 19.21 49.33
CA ALA A 266 -19.96 20.63 49.45
C ALA A 266 -19.58 20.97 50.91
N PHE A 267 -18.31 20.74 51.25
CA PHE A 267 -17.63 21.33 52.40
C PHE A 267 -16.28 21.88 51.96
#